data_AF-A0A261QM97-F1
#
_entry.id   AF-A0A261QM97-F1
#
_cell.length_a   1.000
_cell.length_b   1.000
_cell.length_c   1.000
_cell.angle_alpha   90.00
_cell.angle_beta   90.00
_cell.angle_gamma   90.00
#
_symmetry.space_group_name_H-M   'P 1'
#
loop_
_entity.id
_entity.type
_entity.pdbx_description
1 polymer ?
#
loop_
_entity_poly.entity_id
_entity_poly.type
_entity_poly.pdbx_seq_one_letter_code
_entity_poly.pdbx_strand_id
1 'polypeptide(L)'
;MGRKALPVTAEITPDQLLAPDLMNNLNALAEHQQAIMDKYGEGLPYQRERIVHEACFYMAQSAEAMLEAGKRLIILKENEPYGEFMKIVEEKIGMPYNTAGRLMKAAIKYLSPALQQKSSTLVKLGKAKLYELMLEDDEDLAELAEGGTIAG
;
A
#
# COMPACT_ATOMS: atom_id res chain seq x y z
N MET A 1 -21.50 27.82 -41.83
CA MET A 1 -22.38 27.84 -40.64
C MET A 1 -21.79 26.88 -39.61
N GLY A 2 -21.52 27.18 -38.35
CA GLY A 2 -21.53 28.39 -37.55
C GLY A 2 -20.86 28.02 -36.23
N ARG A 3 -19.80 28.73 -35.83
CA ARG A 3 -19.14 28.56 -34.53
C ARG A 3 -20.10 29.07 -33.47
N LYS A 4 -20.53 28.23 -32.52
CA LYS A 4 -21.22 28.72 -31.31
C LYS A 4 -20.18 29.40 -30.42
N ALA A 5 -20.42 30.66 -30.12
CA ALA A 5 -19.58 31.49 -29.25
C ALA A 5 -19.49 30.90 -27.84
N LEU A 6 -18.31 31.02 -27.24
CA LEU A 6 -18.08 30.75 -25.82
C LEU A 6 -19.00 31.65 -24.98
N PRO A 7 -19.55 31.16 -23.85
CA PRO A 7 -20.21 32.05 -22.92
C PRO A 7 -19.17 33.01 -22.35
N VAL A 8 -19.51 34.29 -22.50
CA VAL A 8 -18.96 35.51 -21.91
C VAL A 8 -18.00 35.26 -20.73
N THR A 9 -16.79 35.81 -20.86
CA THR A 9 -15.85 36.08 -19.77
C THR A 9 -16.61 36.57 -18.55
N ALA A 10 -16.67 35.77 -17.49
CA ALA A 10 -17.18 36.25 -16.21
C ALA A 10 -16.23 37.35 -15.73
N GLU A 11 -16.67 38.60 -15.85
CA GLU A 11 -16.00 39.72 -15.20
C GLU A 11 -16.09 39.50 -13.70
N ILE A 12 -14.98 39.07 -13.10
CA ILE A 12 -14.83 38.99 -11.65
C ILE A 12 -14.76 40.44 -11.17
N THR A 13 -15.92 41.01 -10.83
CA THR A 13 -15.99 42.28 -10.11
C THR A 13 -15.46 42.02 -8.69
N PRO A 14 -14.55 42.85 -8.14
CA PRO A 14 -13.89 42.59 -6.85
C PRO A 14 -14.80 42.50 -5.62
N ASP A 15 -16.11 42.74 -5.77
CA ASP A 15 -17.05 42.99 -4.67
C ASP A 15 -18.23 42.00 -4.63
N GLN A 16 -18.10 40.86 -5.30
CA GLN A 16 -19.10 39.80 -5.18
C GLN A 16 -18.88 39.06 -3.85
N LEU A 17 -19.62 39.49 -2.81
CA LEU A 17 -19.70 38.81 -1.52
C LEU A 17 -19.88 37.31 -1.75
N LEU A 18 -18.89 36.52 -1.33
CA LEU A 18 -18.98 35.05 -1.34
C LEU A 18 -20.25 34.66 -0.56
N ALA A 19 -21.11 33.85 -1.16
CA ALA A 19 -22.35 33.43 -0.52
C ALA A 19 -22.05 32.86 0.89
N PRO A 20 -22.81 33.20 1.94
CA PRO A 20 -22.52 32.79 3.32
C PRO A 20 -22.32 31.28 3.49
N ASP A 21 -23.09 30.47 2.75
CA ASP A 21 -22.96 29.01 2.73
C ASP A 21 -21.62 28.55 2.16
N LEU A 22 -21.09 29.22 1.14
CA LEU A 22 -19.78 28.90 0.58
C LEU A 22 -18.67 29.23 1.58
N MET A 23 -18.77 30.38 2.28
CA MET A 23 -17.79 30.80 3.29
C MET A 23 -17.75 29.82 4.48
N ASN A 24 -18.92 29.41 4.99
CA ASN A 24 -19.02 28.44 6.08
C ASN A 24 -18.42 27.07 5.71
N ASN A 25 -18.66 26.60 4.48
CA ASN A 25 -18.09 25.34 3.99
C ASN A 25 -16.56 25.41 3.84
N LEU A 26 -16.02 26.54 3.38
CA LEU A 26 -14.57 26.74 3.27
C LEU A 26 -13.90 26.77 4.64
N ASN A 27 -14.52 27.42 5.63
CA ASN A 27 -14.02 27.44 7.00
C ASN A 27 -14.01 26.04 7.63
N ALA A 28 -15.11 25.29 7.50
CA ALA A 28 -15.19 23.92 8.01
C ALA A 28 -14.15 22.99 7.37
N LEU A 29 -13.86 23.17 6.07
CA LEU A 29 -12.83 22.40 5.37
C LEU A 29 -11.42 22.77 5.85
N ALA A 30 -11.16 24.06 6.08
CA ALA A 30 -9.87 24.52 6.61
C ALA A 30 -9.63 24.00 8.04
N GLU A 31 -10.64 24.06 8.91
CA GLU A 31 -10.58 23.50 10.27
C GLU A 31 -10.32 22.00 10.24
N HIS A 32 -11.02 21.27 9.36
CA HIS A 32 -10.81 19.84 9.21
C HIS A 32 -9.40 19.50 8.73
N GLN A 33 -8.89 20.23 7.73
CA GLN A 33 -7.51 20.05 7.25
C GLN A 33 -6.48 20.32 8.36
N GLN A 34 -6.68 21.39 9.15
CA GLN A 34 -5.80 21.71 10.27
C GLN A 34 -5.80 20.59 11.31
N ALA A 35 -6.97 20.07 11.69
CA ALA A 35 -7.08 18.96 12.64
C ALA A 35 -6.37 17.69 12.17
N ILE A 36 -6.40 17.38 10.87
CA ILE A 36 -5.66 16.27 10.27
C ILE A 36 -4.15 16.51 10.35
N MET A 37 -3.69 17.72 10.05
CA MET A 37 -2.28 18.09 10.12
C MET A 37 -1.75 18.13 11.56
N ASP A 38 -2.55 18.54 12.52
CA ASP A 38 -2.15 18.51 13.94
C ASP A 38 -1.98 17.07 14.43
N LYS A 39 -2.78 16.13 13.90
CA LYS A 39 -2.74 14.72 14.31
C LYS A 39 -1.64 13.91 13.61
N TYR A 40 -1.44 14.12 12.30
CA TYR A 40 -0.57 13.26 11.47
C TYR A 40 0.56 14.03 10.77
N GLY A 41 0.55 15.36 10.81
CA GLY A 41 1.49 16.21 10.07
C GLY A 41 2.83 16.42 10.76
N GLU A 42 3.05 15.82 11.94
CA GLU A 42 4.30 15.89 12.69
C GLU A 42 4.80 17.33 12.94
N GLY A 43 3.87 18.28 13.11
CA GLY A 43 4.17 19.70 13.32
C GLY A 43 4.59 20.47 12.06
N LEU A 44 4.52 19.84 10.87
CA LEU A 44 4.84 20.47 9.59
C LEU A 44 3.57 20.89 8.84
N PRO A 45 3.59 22.03 8.11
CA PRO A 45 2.45 22.46 7.30
C PRO A 45 2.21 21.48 6.14
N TYR A 46 0.98 21.44 5.62
CA TYR A 46 0.66 20.56 4.48
C TYR A 46 1.47 20.97 3.25
N GLN A 47 2.24 20.03 2.71
CA GLN A 47 2.94 20.15 1.44
C GLN A 47 2.75 18.85 0.67
N ARG A 48 2.00 18.90 -0.44
CA ARG A 48 1.58 17.72 -1.18
C ARG A 48 2.76 16.83 -1.57
N GLU A 49 3.80 17.42 -2.14
CA GLU A 49 4.98 16.70 -2.63
C GLU A 49 5.72 15.99 -1.49
N ARG A 50 5.79 16.63 -0.31
CA ARG A 50 6.39 16.02 0.88
C ARG A 50 5.61 14.78 1.32
N ILE A 51 4.30 14.91 1.51
CA ILE A 51 3.44 13.80 1.96
C ILE A 51 3.46 12.63 0.96
N VAL A 52 3.47 12.92 -0.34
CA VAL A 52 3.59 11.88 -1.38
C VAL A 52 4.94 11.16 -1.27
N HIS A 53 6.04 11.88 -1.10
CA HIS A 53 7.36 11.26 -0.95
C HIS A 53 7.47 10.42 0.33
N GLU A 54 6.96 10.90 1.45
CA GLU A 54 6.91 10.18 2.72
C GLU A 54 6.10 8.89 2.59
N ALA A 55 4.90 8.95 2.00
CA ALA A 55 4.07 7.78 1.75
C ALA A 55 4.78 6.75 0.86
N CYS A 56 5.37 7.19 -0.26
CA CYS A 56 6.15 6.32 -1.15
C CYS A 56 7.33 5.67 -0.43
N PHE A 57 8.01 6.42 0.45
CA PHE A 57 9.12 5.92 1.24
C PHE A 57 8.68 4.83 2.22
N TYR A 58 7.61 5.05 2.99
CA TYR A 58 7.11 4.04 3.93
C TYR A 58 6.53 2.81 3.24
N MET A 59 5.88 2.97 2.07
CA MET A 59 5.49 1.82 1.25
C MET A 59 6.73 1.06 0.79
N ALA A 60 7.75 1.72 0.28
CA ALA A 60 8.98 1.05 -0.12
C ALA A 60 9.61 0.22 1.01
N GLN A 61 9.69 0.78 2.23
CA GLN A 61 10.18 0.05 3.39
C GLN A 61 9.27 -1.12 3.80
N SER A 62 7.96 -0.90 3.78
CA SER A 62 6.97 -1.92 4.16
C SER A 62 7.03 -3.13 3.22
N ALA A 63 7.13 -2.89 1.90
CA ALA A 63 7.25 -3.96 0.91
C ALA A 63 8.50 -4.83 1.14
N GLU A 64 9.64 -4.19 1.44
CA GLU A 64 10.89 -4.89 1.76
C GLU A 64 10.77 -5.70 3.04
N ALA A 65 10.20 -5.12 4.10
CA ALA A 65 9.97 -5.82 5.36
C ALA A 65 9.02 -7.02 5.20
N MET A 66 7.92 -6.86 4.45
CA MET A 66 6.97 -7.93 4.16
C MET A 66 7.60 -9.08 3.37
N LEU A 67 8.46 -8.76 2.40
CA LEU A 67 9.22 -9.76 1.65
C LEU A 67 10.17 -10.55 2.55
N GLU A 68 10.92 -9.88 3.42
CA GLU A 68 11.81 -10.55 4.38
C GLU A 68 11.04 -11.39 5.39
N ALA A 69 9.87 -10.92 5.84
CA ALA A 69 8.97 -11.70 6.70
C ALA A 69 8.48 -12.97 5.99
N GLY A 70 8.07 -12.88 4.72
CA GLY A 70 7.71 -14.04 3.90
C GLY A 70 8.82 -15.10 3.84
N LYS A 71 10.09 -14.69 3.74
CA LYS A 71 11.23 -15.61 3.81
C LYS A 71 11.36 -16.31 5.17
N ARG A 72 11.14 -15.60 6.29
CA ARG A 72 11.17 -16.23 7.63
C ARG A 72 10.01 -17.19 7.83
N LEU A 73 8.83 -16.87 7.30
CA LEU A 73 7.67 -17.76 7.33
C LEU A 73 7.92 -19.06 6.55
N ILE A 74 8.59 -18.98 5.39
CA ILE A 74 9.06 -20.15 4.65
C ILE A 74 9.99 -21.01 5.52
N ILE A 75 11.00 -20.38 6.15
CA ILE A 75 11.95 -21.09 7.02
C ILE A 75 11.20 -21.78 8.17
N LEU A 76 10.27 -21.08 8.84
CA LEU A 76 9.48 -21.67 9.92
C LEU A 76 8.65 -22.86 9.42
N LYS A 77 7.93 -22.71 8.31
CA LYS A 77 7.09 -23.79 7.77
C LYS A 77 7.88 -25.06 7.47
N GLU A 78 9.10 -24.93 6.97
CA GLU A 78 9.98 -26.07 6.63
C GLU A 78 10.62 -26.73 7.86
N ASN A 79 10.67 -26.05 9.01
CA ASN A 79 11.34 -26.55 10.22
C ASN A 79 10.37 -26.95 11.34
N GLU A 80 9.08 -26.61 11.22
CA GLU A 80 8.08 -26.86 12.25
C GLU A 80 7.21 -28.08 11.91
N PRO A 81 6.83 -28.90 12.92
CA PRO A 81 5.90 -30.01 12.72
C PRO A 81 4.53 -29.57 12.18
N TYR A 82 3.79 -30.52 11.61
CA TYR A 82 2.43 -30.28 11.13
C TYR A 82 1.55 -29.63 12.22
N GLY A 83 0.90 -28.53 11.87
CA GLY A 83 0.02 -27.76 12.77
C GLY A 83 0.75 -26.79 13.73
N GLU A 84 2.04 -26.99 14.03
CA GLU A 84 2.79 -26.07 14.90
C GLU A 84 3.09 -24.73 14.21
N PHE A 85 3.37 -24.75 12.90
CA PHE A 85 3.51 -23.52 12.11
C PHE A 85 2.26 -22.63 12.20
N MET A 86 1.06 -23.23 12.09
CA MET A 86 -0.21 -22.50 12.18
C MET A 86 -0.37 -21.83 13.54
N LYS A 87 -0.08 -22.55 14.64
CA LYS A 87 -0.11 -21.98 15.99
C LYS A 87 0.89 -20.84 16.16
N ILE A 88 2.12 -20.99 15.65
CA ILE A 88 3.13 -19.93 15.74
C ILE A 88 2.66 -18.67 15.00
N VAL A 89 2.10 -18.83 13.81
CA VAL A 89 1.60 -17.71 12.99
C VAL A 89 0.45 -16.98 13.68
N GLU A 90 -0.54 -17.72 14.20
CA GLU A 90 -1.74 -17.13 14.77
C GLU A 90 -1.53 -16.62 16.20
N GLU A 91 -0.81 -17.36 17.05
CA GLU A 91 -0.69 -17.06 18.48
C GLU A 91 0.55 -16.21 18.81
N LYS A 92 1.68 -16.39 18.11
CA LYS A 92 2.94 -15.69 18.43
C LYS A 92 3.21 -14.50 17.51
N ILE A 93 2.99 -14.68 16.21
CA ILE A 93 3.15 -13.60 15.21
C ILE A 93 1.90 -12.71 15.20
N GLY A 94 0.73 -13.27 15.53
CA GLY A 94 -0.51 -12.52 15.62
C GLY A 94 -1.07 -12.14 14.25
N MET A 95 -0.87 -13.00 13.24
CA MET A 95 -1.44 -12.80 11.91
C MET A 95 -2.27 -14.00 11.44
N PRO A 96 -3.29 -13.78 10.61
CA PRO A 96 -4.04 -14.87 10.00
C PRO A 96 -3.15 -15.77 9.12
N TYR A 97 -3.39 -17.08 9.17
CA TYR A 97 -2.65 -18.06 8.35
C TYR A 97 -2.67 -17.75 6.85
N ASN A 98 -3.80 -17.28 6.32
CA ASN A 98 -3.92 -16.89 4.90
C ASN A 98 -2.97 -15.74 4.53
N THR A 99 -2.75 -14.79 5.45
CA THR A 99 -1.85 -13.65 5.24
C THR A 99 -0.41 -14.12 5.25
N ALA A 100 -0.06 -15.04 6.15
CA ALA A 100 1.26 -15.68 6.14
C ALA A 100 1.52 -16.42 4.82
N GLY A 101 0.53 -17.16 4.30
CA GLY A 101 0.61 -17.83 3.00
C GLY A 101 0.87 -16.86 1.84
N ARG A 102 0.18 -15.72 1.80
CA ARG A 102 0.39 -14.66 0.79
C ARG A 102 1.81 -14.11 0.85
N LEU A 103 2.31 -13.79 2.05
CA LEU A 103 3.68 -13.31 2.24
C LEU A 103 4.72 -14.32 1.73
N MET A 104 4.53 -15.61 2.04
CA MET A 104 5.40 -16.69 1.57
C MET A 104 5.37 -16.82 0.04
N LYS A 105 4.18 -16.81 -0.56
CA LYS A 105 4.00 -16.91 -2.02
C LYS A 105 4.66 -15.74 -2.74
N ALA A 106 4.47 -14.52 -2.24
CA ALA A 106 5.12 -13.34 -2.79
C ALA A 106 6.65 -13.42 -2.67
N ALA A 107 7.19 -13.95 -1.56
CA ALA A 107 8.62 -14.18 -1.40
C ALA A 107 9.17 -15.22 -2.39
N ILE A 108 8.46 -16.34 -2.61
CA ILE A 108 8.83 -17.35 -3.61
C ILE A 108 8.82 -16.75 -5.02
N LYS A 109 7.72 -16.07 -5.40
CA LYS A 109 7.59 -15.39 -6.70
C LYS A 109 8.75 -14.42 -6.91
N TYR A 110 9.03 -13.56 -5.92
CA TYR A 110 10.10 -12.56 -6.01
C TYR A 110 11.49 -13.18 -6.20
N LEU A 111 11.75 -14.32 -5.55
CA LEU A 111 13.02 -15.04 -5.67
C LEU A 111 13.14 -15.88 -6.95
N SER A 112 12.09 -15.99 -7.77
CA SER A 112 12.14 -16.77 -9.00
C SER A 112 13.22 -16.27 -9.99
N PRO A 113 13.95 -17.16 -10.67
CA PRO A 113 15.02 -16.78 -11.60
C PRO A 113 14.58 -15.81 -12.72
N ALA A 114 13.33 -15.95 -13.17
CA ALA A 114 12.73 -15.08 -14.18
C ALA A 114 12.58 -13.63 -13.72
N LEU A 115 12.37 -13.40 -12.42
CA LEU A 115 12.30 -12.07 -11.81
C LEU A 115 13.68 -11.55 -11.40
N GLN A 116 14.59 -12.42 -10.96
CA GLN A 116 15.97 -12.04 -10.62
C GLN A 116 16.76 -11.47 -11.81
N GLN A 117 16.53 -11.97 -13.03
CA GLN A 117 17.20 -11.47 -14.24
C GLN A 117 16.83 -10.02 -14.62
N LYS A 118 15.76 -9.46 -14.05
CA LYS A 118 15.28 -8.08 -14.31
C LYS A 118 15.59 -7.12 -13.14
N SER A 119 16.43 -7.56 -12.19
CA SER A 119 16.69 -6.98 -10.86
C SER A 119 16.99 -5.47 -10.83
N SER A 120 17.87 -4.92 -11.69
CA SER A 120 18.29 -3.52 -11.55
C SER A 120 17.18 -2.48 -11.87
N THR A 121 16.30 -2.79 -12.82
CA THR A 121 15.12 -1.95 -13.14
C THR A 121 13.93 -2.28 -12.21
N LEU A 122 13.88 -3.50 -11.67
CA LEU A 122 12.90 -3.95 -10.68
C LEU A 122 13.15 -3.43 -9.26
N VAL A 123 14.33 -2.96 -8.86
CA VAL A 123 14.45 -2.35 -7.51
C VAL A 123 13.59 -1.09 -7.37
N LYS A 124 13.33 -0.39 -8.48
CA LYS A 124 12.43 0.79 -8.51
C LYS A 124 10.99 0.43 -8.90
N LEU A 125 10.79 -0.43 -9.91
CA LEU A 125 9.46 -0.84 -10.36
C LEU A 125 8.85 -1.97 -9.49
N GLY A 126 9.69 -2.76 -8.85
CA GLY A 126 9.36 -3.94 -8.07
C GLY A 126 8.88 -3.66 -6.65
N LYS A 127 9.04 -2.44 -6.09
CA LYS A 127 8.40 -2.10 -4.82
C LYS A 127 6.89 -1.93 -4.96
N ALA A 128 6.45 -1.29 -6.04
CA ALA A 128 5.04 -1.21 -6.42
C ALA A 128 4.50 -2.60 -6.80
N LYS A 129 5.26 -3.38 -7.56
CA LYS A 129 4.89 -4.76 -7.93
C LYS A 129 4.85 -5.71 -6.72
N LEU A 130 5.73 -5.55 -5.73
CA LEU A 130 5.70 -6.31 -4.47
C LEU A 130 4.41 -6.01 -3.70
N TYR A 131 3.99 -4.75 -3.62
CA TYR A 131 2.70 -4.40 -3.02
C TYR A 131 1.53 -5.05 -3.76
N GLU A 132 1.52 -4.99 -5.09
CA GLU A 132 0.50 -5.68 -5.89
C GLU A 132 0.49 -7.18 -5.62
N LEU A 133 1.65 -7.84 -5.59
CA LEU A 133 1.76 -9.27 -5.29
C LEU A 133 1.27 -9.65 -3.88
N MET A 134 1.36 -8.72 -2.92
CA MET A 134 0.87 -8.92 -1.55
C MET A 134 -0.63 -8.63 -1.40
N LEU A 135 -1.20 -7.82 -2.30
CA LEU A 135 -2.60 -7.41 -2.33
C LEU A 135 -3.45 -8.27 -3.29
N GLU A 136 -2.82 -9.03 -4.19
CA GLU A 136 -3.48 -10.03 -5.02
C GLU A 136 -4.27 -11.01 -4.12
N ASP A 137 -5.57 -11.13 -4.38
CA ASP A 137 -6.39 -12.17 -3.75
C ASP A 137 -5.99 -13.53 -4.30
N ASP A 138 -5.81 -14.50 -3.40
CA ASP A 138 -5.48 -15.87 -3.77
C ASP A 138 -6.77 -16.70 -3.89
N GLU A 139 -7.06 -17.22 -5.08
CA GLU A 139 -8.00 -18.34 -5.29
C GLU A 139 -7.38 -19.71 -5.00
N ASP A 140 -6.05 -19.83 -4.80
CA ASP A 140 -5.41 -21.12 -4.57
C ASP A 140 -4.50 -21.08 -3.33
N LEU A 141 -5.09 -21.41 -2.17
CA LEU A 141 -4.37 -21.67 -0.91
C LEU A 141 -4.49 -23.14 -0.47
N ALA A 142 -5.02 -24.01 -1.34
CA ALA A 142 -5.18 -25.44 -1.06
C ALA A 142 -3.84 -26.20 -1.13
N GLU A 143 -2.95 -25.86 -2.06
CA GLU A 143 -1.68 -26.58 -2.28
C GLU A 143 -0.64 -26.35 -1.16
N LEU A 144 -0.75 -25.25 -0.41
CA LEU A 144 0.14 -24.97 0.72
C LEU A 144 -0.32 -25.65 2.02
N ALA A 145 -1.55 -26.17 2.08
CA ALA A 145 -2.14 -26.73 3.30
C ALA A 145 -1.87 -28.24 3.49
N GLU A 146 -1.47 -28.97 2.44
CA GLU A 146 -1.34 -30.44 2.50
C GLU A 146 0.02 -30.97 3.01
N GLY A 147 0.88 -30.13 3.59
CA GLY A 147 2.18 -30.60 4.08
C GLY A 147 3.18 -30.95 2.97
N GLY A 148 2.92 -30.47 1.75
CA GLY A 148 3.90 -30.47 0.67
C GLY A 148 5.02 -29.46 0.95
N THR A 149 6.25 -29.95 0.94
CA THR A 149 7.48 -29.15 0.95
C THR A 149 7.48 -28.17 -0.23
N ILE A 150 7.97 -26.95 -0.03
CA ILE A 150 8.00 -25.93 -1.10
C ILE A 150 8.96 -26.33 -2.25
N ALA A 151 9.84 -27.30 -1.99
CA ALA A 151 10.75 -27.90 -2.95
C ALA A 151 10.16 -29.07 -3.79
N GLY A 152 8.90 -29.45 -3.58
CA GLY A 152 8.30 -30.65 -4.16
C GLY A 152 8.43 -31.87 -3.26
#